data_AF-A0A8T6RWZ1-F1
#
_entry.id   AF-A0A8T6RWZ1-F1
#
_cell.length_a   1.000
_cell.length_b   1.000
_cell.length_c   1.000
_cell.angle_alpha   90.00
_cell.angle_beta   90.00
_cell.angle_gamma   90.00
#
_symmetry.space_group_name_H-M   'P 1'
#
loop_
_entity.id
_entity.type
_entity.pdbx_description
1 polymer ?
#
loop_
_entity_poly.entity_id
_entity_poly.type
_entity_poly.pdbx_seq_one_letter_code
_entity_poly.pdbx_strand_id
1 'polypeptide(L)' 'MQVTFLGGAAEVGRLAALIEVAGHRFLFDYGFTASKPPQFPERAPPLDALFVTHCHLDHSGLV' A
#
# COMPACT_ATOMS: atom_id res chain seq x y z
N MET A 1 5.31 -17.65 0.68
CA MET A 1 5.38 -16.18 0.65
C MET A 1 4.65 -15.73 -0.60
N GLN A 2 3.73 -14.78 -0.46
CA GLN A 2 2.97 -14.19 -1.55
C GLN A 2 3.07 -12.67 -1.45
N VAL A 3 3.22 -12.00 -2.59
CA VAL A 3 3.23 -10.54 -2.69
C VAL A 3 2.09 -10.12 -3.61
N THR A 4 1.25 -9.22 -3.12
CA THR A 4 0.11 -8.66 -3.85
C THR A 4 0.22 -7.15 -3.84
N PHE A 5 0.23 -6.53 -5.02
CA PHE A 5 0.16 -5.08 -5.12
C PHE A 5 -1.32 -4.67 -5.15
N LEU A 6 -1.74 -3.95 -4.11
CA LEU A 6 -3.06 -3.31 -4.02
C LEU A 6 -3.08 -1.96 -4.74
N GLY A 7 -1.91 -1.40 -5.06
CA GLY A 7 -1.71 -0.23 -5.90
C GLY A 7 -0.22 0.02 -6.16
N GLY A 8 0.12 0.79 -7.20
CA GLY A 8 1.50 1.20 -7.50
C GLY A 8 2.36 0.17 -8.25
N ALA A 9 1.77 -0.87 -8.86
CA ALA A 9 2.52 -1.90 -9.62
C ALA A 9 2.87 -1.48 -11.06
N ALA A 10 1.88 -1.04 -11.83
CA ALA A 10 2.01 -0.68 -13.24
C ALA A 10 1.77 0.82 -13.48
N GLU A 11 1.99 1.62 -12.45
CA GLU A 11 1.66 3.04 -12.40
C GLU A 11 2.53 3.75 -11.35
N VAL A 12 2.49 5.09 -11.33
CA VAL A 12 3.10 5.89 -10.27
C VAL A 12 2.03 6.37 -9.30
N GLY A 13 2.32 6.19 -8.02
CA GLY A 13 1.49 6.62 -6.90
C GLY A 13 0.54 5.53 -6.37
N ARG A 14 -0.26 5.90 -5.37
CA ARG A 14 -1.18 5.01 -4.63
C ARG A 14 -0.56 3.68 -4.21
N LEU A 15 0.69 3.72 -3.72
CA LEU A 15 1.44 2.50 -3.44
C LEU A 15 0.84 1.75 -2.24
N ALA A 16 0.69 0.43 -2.43
CA ALA A 16 0.29 -0.49 -1.38
C ALA A 16 0.73 -1.91 -1.74
N ALA A 17 1.71 -2.45 -1.03
CA ALA A 17 2.21 -3.82 -1.26
C ALA A 17 1.92 -4.72 -0.05
N LEU A 18 1.01 -5.67 -0.21
CA LEU A 18 0.68 -6.69 0.78
C LEU A 18 1.63 -7.88 0.65
N ILE A 19 2.26 -8.26 1.74
CA ILE A 19 3.10 -9.46 1.84
C ILE A 19 2.46 -10.42 2.83
N GLU A 20 2.19 -11.64 2.35
CA GLU A 20 1.68 -12.74 3.16
C GLU A 20 2.76 -13.84 3.31
N VAL A 21 3.18 -14.09 4.54
CA VAL A 21 4.24 -15.06 4.84
C VAL A 21 4.05 -15.68 6.22
N ALA A 22 4.17 -17.01 6.31
CA ALA A 22 4.05 -17.76 7.55
C ALA A 22 2.76 -17.47 8.37
N GLY A 23 1.66 -17.14 7.70
CA GLY A 23 0.38 -16.80 8.35
C GLY A 23 0.26 -15.34 8.80
N HIS A 24 1.28 -14.52 8.58
CA HIS A 24 1.28 -13.09 8.87
C HIS A 24 1.05 -12.25 7.62
N ARG A 25 0.45 -11.08 7.82
CA ARG A 25 0.13 -10.07 6.81
C ARG A 25 0.83 -8.76 7.14
N PHE A 26 1.73 -8.36 6.25
CA PHE A 26 2.46 -7.11 6.35
C PHE A 26 2.10 -6.20 5.19
N LEU A 27 1.84 -4.93 5.45
CA LEU A 27 1.67 -3.93 4.38
C LEU A 27 2.89 -3.03 4.32
N PHE A 28 3.44 -2.88 3.12
CA PHE A 28 4.50 -1.92 2.81
C PHE A 28 3.90 -0.76 2.02
N ASP A 29 3.95 0.41 2.64
CA ASP A 29 3.32 1.65 2.21
C ASP A 29 1.79 1.55 2.07
N TYR A 30 1.11 2.65 2.36
CA TYR A 30 -0.32 2.81 2.08
C TYR A 30 -0.61 4.28 1.80
N GLY A 31 -0.48 4.67 0.53
CA GLY A 31 -0.72 6.05 0.09
C GLY A 31 -1.76 6.15 -1.02
N PHE A 32 -2.07 7.39 -1.42
CA PHE A 32 -3.00 7.67 -2.50
C PHE A 32 -2.42 8.70 -3.48
N THR A 33 -2.86 8.67 -4.73
CA THR A 33 -2.45 9.65 -5.74
C THR A 33 -3.38 10.87 -5.65
N ALA A 34 -2.80 12.04 -5.42
CA ALA A 34 -3.50 13.32 -5.36
C ALA A 34 -3.88 13.86 -6.76
N SER A 35 -4.61 13.05 -7.52
CA SER A 35 -5.19 13.40 -8.82
C SER A 35 -6.61 13.99 -8.67
N LYS A 36 -7.24 14.35 -9.79
CA LYS A 36 -8.63 14.83 -9.85
C LYS A 36 -9.43 13.92 -10.78
N PRO A 37 -10.23 12.96 -10.27
CA PRO A 37 -10.46 12.63 -8.85
C PRO A 37 -9.26 11.90 -8.21
N PRO A 38 -9.10 11.91 -6.87
CA PRO A 38 -8.06 11.14 -6.18
C PRO A 38 -8.17 9.65 -6.48
N GLN A 39 -7.03 8.97 -6.57
CA GLN A 39 -6.97 7.54 -6.81
C GLN A 39 -6.40 6.82 -5.60
N PHE A 40 -7.10 5.79 -5.15
CA PHE A 40 -6.74 5.00 -3.98
C PHE A 40 -6.28 3.60 -4.38
N PRO A 41 -5.43 2.95 -3.58
CA PRO A 41 -5.17 1.52 -3.69
C PRO A 41 -6.41 0.71 -3.31
N GLU A 42 -6.41 -0.58 -3.60
CA GLU A 42 -7.39 -1.51 -3.06
C GLU A 42 -7.33 -1.53 -1.52
N ARG A 43 -8.45 -1.92 -0.91
CA ARG A 43 -8.59 -1.93 0.54
C ARG A 43 -7.68 -3.02 1.14
N ALA A 44 -6.80 -2.62 2.05
CA ALA A 44 -5.99 -3.58 2.78
C ALA A 44 -6.85 -4.49 3.69
N PRO A 45 -6.53 -5.79 3.82
CA PRO A 45 -7.11 -6.64 4.85
C PRO A 45 -6.58 -6.25 6.24
N PRO A 46 -7.08 -6.84 7.34
CA PRO A 46 -6.43 -6.73 8.64
C PRO A 46 -4.95 -7.17 8.58
N LEU A 47 -4.07 -6.39 9.21
CA LEU A 47 -2.61 -6.53 9.15
C LEU A 47 -2.04 -6.79 10.54
N ASP A 48 -0.92 -7.50 10.60
CA ASP A 48 -0.11 -7.63 11.81
C ASP A 48 0.79 -6.40 12.02
N ALA A 49 1.32 -5.85 10.92
CA ALA A 49 2.12 -4.63 10.93
C ALA A 49 2.07 -3.89 9.58
N LEU A 50 2.37 -2.58 9.64
CA LEU A 50 2.53 -1.71 8.49
C LEU A 50 3.91 -1.06 8.55
N PHE A 51 4.59 -1.00 7.40
CA PHE A 51 5.89 -0.38 7.23
C PHE A 51 5.77 0.77 6.25
N VAL A 52 6.25 1.95 6.64
CA VAL A 52 6.32 3.13 5.76
C VAL A 52 7.76 3.33 5.36
N THR A 53 8.02 3.40 4.06
CA THR A 53 9.38 3.61 3.52
C THR A 53 9.82 5.06 3.67
N HIS A 54 8.92 6.03 3.39
CA HIS A 54 9.15 7.47 3.54
C HIS A 54 7.83 8.27 3.55
N CYS A 55 7.91 9.57 3.80
CA CYS A 55 6.75 10.43 4.10
C CYS A 55 6.07 11.08 2.87
N HIS A 56 6.29 10.57 1.66
CA HIS A 56 5.54 11.06 0.50
C HIS A 56 4.09 10.59 0.55
N LEU A 57 3.19 11.44 0.04
CA LEU A 57 1.74 11.23 0.14
C LEU A 57 1.26 9.93 -0.50
N ASP A 58 1.90 9.54 -1.60
CA ASP A 58 1.61 8.32 -2.34
C ASP A 58 2.17 7.05 -1.69
N HIS A 59 2.91 7.19 -0.59
CA HIS A 59 3.41 6.11 0.27
C HIS A 59 2.76 6.08 1.66
N SER A 60 2.46 7.24 2.26
CA SER A 60 1.99 7.32 3.66
C SER A 60 0.61 7.96 3.84
N GLY A 61 -0.07 8.32 2.76
CA GLY A 61 -1.29 9.13 2.80
C GLY A 61 -2.55 8.49 3.37
N LEU A 62 -2.54 7.17 3.62
CA LEU A 62 -3.67 6.39 4.16
C LEU A 62 -3.29 5.59 5.42
N VAL A 63 -2.14 5.88 6.01
CA VAL A 63 -1.67 5.29 7.28
C VAL A 63 -2.44 5.85 8.46
#